data_AF-A0A3C2E645-F1
#
_entry.id   AF-A0A3C2E645-F1
#
_cell.length_a   1.000
_cell.length_b   1.000
_cell.length_c   1.000
_cell.angle_alpha   90.00
_cell.angle_beta   90.00
_cell.angle_gamma   90.00
#
_symmetry.space_group_name_H-M   'P 1'
#
loop_
_entity.id
_entity.type
_entity.pdbx_description
1 polymer ?
#
loop_
_entity_poly.entity_id
_entity_poly.type
_entity_poly.pdbx_seq_one_letter_code
_entity_poly.pdbx_strand_id
1 'polypeptide(L)'
;MARKADTTALTGALAALTLAGSAFGFEPAEFRVETVGGATRVVITYPEAFGAESPTAEVETAAGGTVLIARFSEPAEGSIEGLAEALGDRVAMARLDPDGAALRLALRGTQEARVTRSWNMVAIDLLPPGASPPPRIISPYEQAQMDAAAAAAAAPPPPPPPALPVDLRFGTGAANTRIEFIWPERIGYSLSQDGNVATLHFEAPGEMDLAELRASPPQLLRNISGGRGDTDHTLTIEVEDGVRVRAIEEGNRVIVDLINPDMAEATDLMAALADVGEVSGSLGDPALDTSAPEPEPDHGEPAPSASDHGAADDHRDGEHEDTVTLAQIDASEPPEPEHLSVHDEGPRIDPVPPGGVVHVAAVEASGDLLARFEWAAPVGIAVFRRGEAIWAVFDADAELDMGEVAQGARGHIVGFQVVDGDGYTAVRMVAPASSNAEVRADGATWTLAFSERIETPAAPIMVRRETAPGAPSGVVLQIDHPTAIHWIDDPVVGDRIAVATALSPIQGLLAPRVFPGGALLASTQGAAAETYADDLVVALGENGVRFARPDAARGQQVATTMSVSAASQSPAFMDFAAWRGGRNYWQGLTRRQNAAAAEDPQARIELARYYLAYGLAAEALGALDAA
;
A
#
# COMPACT_ATOMS: atom_id res chain seq x y z
N MET A 1 1.07 -2.99 -90.32
CA MET A 1 1.47 -1.57 -90.49
C MET A 1 1.53 -0.98 -89.09
N ALA A 2 2.72 -0.85 -88.51
CA ALA A 2 3.52 0.39 -88.45
C ALA A 2 2.86 1.48 -87.60
N ARG A 3 3.49 2.19 -86.66
CA ARG A 3 4.80 2.19 -85.96
C ARG A 3 4.73 3.46 -85.06
N LYS A 4 5.20 3.39 -83.80
CA LYS A 4 5.80 4.50 -82.98
C LYS A 4 4.94 5.76 -82.70
N ALA A 5 5.13 6.56 -81.64
CA ALA A 5 5.94 6.54 -80.42
C ALA A 5 5.41 7.67 -79.50
N ASP A 6 5.58 7.46 -78.19
CA ASP A 6 5.89 8.40 -77.10
C ASP A 6 5.43 9.87 -77.15
N THR A 7 4.69 10.29 -76.13
CA THR A 7 5.08 11.48 -75.35
C THR A 7 4.55 11.42 -73.92
N THR A 8 5.48 11.57 -72.99
CA THR A 8 5.38 11.80 -71.55
C THR A 8 4.51 12.98 -71.14
N ALA A 9 3.69 12.84 -70.09
CA ALA A 9 3.38 13.94 -69.17
C ALA A 9 3.05 13.37 -67.76
N LEU A 10 3.94 13.73 -66.84
CA LEU A 10 3.93 13.47 -65.41
C LEU A 10 3.07 14.52 -64.71
N THR A 11 2.00 14.16 -63.99
CA THR A 11 1.53 14.97 -62.84
C THR A 11 0.47 14.25 -61.99
N GLY A 12 0.70 14.23 -60.67
CA GLY A 12 -0.37 14.36 -59.67
C GLY A 12 -0.92 13.07 -59.05
N ALA A 13 -0.25 12.59 -58.00
CA ALA A 13 -0.82 11.68 -57.03
C ALA A 13 -1.92 12.38 -56.19
N LEU A 14 -3.08 11.73 -56.05
CA LEU A 14 -3.94 11.89 -54.88
C LEU A 14 -4.66 10.56 -54.64
N ALA A 15 -4.02 9.68 -53.86
CA ALA A 15 -4.67 8.50 -53.31
C ALA A 15 -5.53 8.96 -52.13
N ALA A 16 -6.84 9.09 -52.35
CA ALA A 16 -7.80 9.19 -51.27
C ALA A 16 -7.92 7.80 -50.61
N LEU A 17 -7.17 7.57 -49.54
CA LEU A 17 -7.44 6.49 -48.60
C LEU A 17 -8.76 6.84 -47.90
N THR A 18 -9.85 6.19 -48.30
CA THR A 18 -11.04 6.09 -47.48
C THR A 18 -10.73 5.15 -46.32
N LEU A 19 -10.30 5.70 -45.19
CA LEU A 19 -10.34 5.03 -43.90
C LEU A 19 -11.82 4.80 -43.56
N ALA A 20 -12.28 3.56 -43.71
CA ALA A 20 -13.49 3.11 -43.06
C ALA A 20 -13.23 3.19 -41.56
N GLY A 21 -13.87 4.15 -40.88
CA GLY A 21 -13.88 4.19 -39.43
C GLY A 21 -14.54 2.92 -38.91
N SER A 22 -13.83 2.15 -38.10
CA SER A 22 -14.41 1.11 -37.26
C SER A 22 -15.36 1.80 -36.28
N ALA A 23 -16.65 1.80 -36.59
CA ALA A 23 -17.66 2.09 -35.59
C ALA A 23 -17.61 0.94 -34.57
N PHE A 24 -17.24 1.23 -33.33
CA PHE A 24 -17.51 0.34 -32.20
C PHE A 24 -19.04 0.24 -32.08
N GLY A 25 -19.61 -0.80 -32.68
CA GLY A 25 -21.01 -1.14 -32.50
C GLY A 25 -21.18 -1.74 -31.11
N PHE A 26 -21.93 -1.07 -30.24
CA PHE A 26 -22.42 -1.64 -29.00
C PHE A 26 -23.29 -2.86 -29.36
N GLU A 27 -22.88 -4.06 -28.95
CA GLU A 27 -23.65 -5.27 -29.21
C GLU A 27 -24.89 -5.26 -28.28
N PRO A 28 -26.11 -5.40 -28.79
CA PRO A 28 -27.29 -5.33 -27.96
C PRO A 28 -27.43 -6.58 -27.06
N ALA A 29 -27.96 -6.41 -25.86
CA ALA A 29 -28.34 -7.51 -25.00
C ALA A 29 -29.37 -8.43 -25.68
N GLU A 30 -29.14 -9.74 -25.63
CA GLU A 30 -30.04 -10.72 -26.22
C GLU A 30 -31.07 -11.19 -25.18
N PHE A 31 -32.36 -11.11 -25.51
CA PHE A 31 -33.44 -11.66 -24.70
C PHE A 31 -33.90 -12.99 -25.29
N ARG A 32 -33.74 -14.07 -24.52
CA ARG A 32 -34.21 -15.41 -24.88
C ARG A 32 -35.20 -15.92 -23.84
N VAL A 33 -36.18 -16.69 -24.28
CA VAL A 33 -37.12 -17.37 -23.37
C VAL A 33 -36.90 -18.86 -23.46
N GLU A 34 -36.78 -19.49 -22.31
CA GLU A 34 -36.61 -20.93 -22.17
C GLU A 34 -37.64 -21.47 -21.19
N THR A 35 -38.13 -22.69 -21.44
CA THR A 35 -39.01 -23.39 -20.49
C THR A 35 -38.24 -24.52 -19.84
N VAL A 36 -37.98 -24.41 -18.53
CA VAL A 36 -37.16 -25.36 -17.77
C VAL A 36 -37.91 -25.76 -16.50
N GLY A 37 -38.20 -27.06 -16.34
CA GLY A 37 -38.80 -27.59 -15.11
C GLY A 37 -40.19 -27.05 -14.78
N GLY A 38 -40.97 -26.60 -15.77
CA GLY A 38 -42.29 -25.99 -15.57
C GLY A 38 -42.27 -24.50 -15.21
N ALA A 39 -41.08 -23.91 -15.06
CA ALA A 39 -40.87 -22.47 -15.00
C ALA A 39 -40.60 -21.91 -16.41
N THR A 40 -41.01 -20.67 -16.64
CA THR A 40 -40.64 -19.91 -17.84
C THR A 40 -39.54 -18.93 -17.48
N ARG A 41 -38.36 -19.11 -18.08
CA ARG A 41 -37.15 -18.34 -17.80
C ARG A 41 -36.93 -17.33 -18.91
N VAL A 42 -36.84 -16.05 -18.55
CA VAL A 42 -36.26 -15.02 -19.42
C VAL A 42 -34.77 -14.97 -19.15
N VAL A 43 -33.98 -15.33 -20.14
CA VAL A 43 -32.52 -15.19 -20.12
C VAL A 43 -32.16 -13.90 -20.84
N ILE A 44 -31.55 -12.97 -20.12
CA ILE A 44 -30.88 -11.81 -20.69
C ILE A 44 -29.40 -12.16 -20.77
N THR A 45 -28.86 -12.18 -21.98
CA THR A 45 -27.42 -12.34 -22.23
C THR A 45 -26.88 -10.97 -22.58
N TYR A 46 -26.08 -10.41 -21.68
CA TYR A 46 -25.35 -9.19 -21.94
C TYR A 46 -24.11 -9.50 -22.77
N PRO A 47 -23.57 -8.52 -23.53
CA PRO A 47 -22.29 -8.67 -24.19
C PRO A 47 -21.21 -9.11 -23.21
N GLU A 48 -20.22 -9.88 -23.65
CA GLU A 48 -19.20 -10.44 -22.75
C GLU A 48 -18.46 -9.39 -21.92
N ALA A 49 -18.35 -8.17 -22.47
CA ALA A 49 -17.73 -7.03 -21.80
C ALA A 49 -18.44 -6.66 -20.47
N PHE A 50 -19.76 -6.88 -20.39
CA PHE A 50 -20.56 -6.69 -19.17
C PHE A 50 -20.36 -7.82 -18.15
N GLY A 51 -19.71 -8.93 -18.53
CA GLY A 51 -19.53 -10.09 -17.66
C GLY A 51 -18.82 -9.74 -16.34
N ALA A 52 -17.78 -8.90 -16.38
CA ALA A 52 -17.04 -8.49 -15.19
C ALA A 52 -17.87 -7.66 -14.20
N GLU A 53 -18.89 -6.93 -14.67
CA GLU A 53 -19.81 -6.13 -13.85
C GLU A 53 -20.82 -7.01 -13.12
N SER A 54 -20.94 -8.27 -13.56
CA SER A 54 -21.83 -9.27 -13.00
C SER A 54 -23.28 -8.81 -12.97
N PRO A 55 -23.89 -8.51 -14.15
CA PRO A 55 -25.23 -7.97 -14.26
C PRO A 55 -26.23 -8.77 -13.42
N THR A 56 -27.20 -8.05 -12.86
CA THR A 56 -28.25 -8.61 -12.01
C THR A 56 -29.59 -7.95 -12.31
N ALA A 57 -30.67 -8.56 -11.83
CA ALA A 57 -32.00 -7.99 -11.86
C ALA A 57 -32.64 -8.04 -10.47
N GLU A 58 -33.24 -6.94 -10.05
CA GLU A 58 -34.14 -6.89 -8.90
C GLU A 58 -35.58 -6.98 -9.41
N VAL A 59 -36.36 -7.93 -8.89
CA VAL A 59 -37.75 -8.12 -9.27
C VAL A 59 -38.66 -7.67 -8.16
N GLU A 60 -39.62 -6.80 -8.50
CA GLU A 60 -40.72 -6.43 -7.62
C GLU A 60 -42.05 -6.67 -8.34
N THR A 61 -43.09 -6.94 -7.57
CA THR A 61 -44.44 -7.05 -8.12
C THR A 61 -45.27 -5.85 -7.69
N ALA A 62 -45.74 -5.09 -8.66
CA ALA A 62 -46.58 -3.91 -8.49
C ALA A 62 -48.04 -4.20 -8.83
N ALA A 63 -48.91 -3.20 -8.63
CA ALA A 63 -50.33 -3.26 -8.99
C ALA A 63 -51.05 -4.51 -8.46
N GLY A 64 -50.82 -4.85 -7.18
CA GLY A 64 -51.49 -5.95 -6.51
C GLY A 64 -51.14 -7.35 -7.04
N GLY A 65 -49.96 -7.53 -7.65
CA GLY A 65 -49.52 -8.84 -8.14
C GLY A 65 -49.58 -9.00 -9.67
N THR A 66 -50.05 -7.99 -10.39
CA THR A 66 -50.38 -8.08 -11.83
C THR A 66 -49.29 -7.57 -12.76
N VAL A 67 -48.31 -6.82 -12.25
CA VAL A 67 -47.18 -6.32 -13.04
C VAL A 67 -45.89 -6.67 -12.32
N LEU A 68 -45.02 -7.44 -12.98
CA LEU A 68 -43.64 -7.63 -12.55
C LEU A 68 -42.79 -6.50 -13.13
N ILE A 69 -42.00 -5.85 -12.29
CA ILE A 69 -40.98 -4.89 -12.71
C ILE A 69 -39.64 -5.52 -12.37
N ALA A 70 -38.90 -5.91 -13.39
CA ALA A 70 -37.51 -6.33 -13.27
C ALA A 70 -36.62 -5.11 -13.56
N ARG A 71 -35.96 -4.58 -12.53
CA ARG A 71 -34.97 -3.51 -12.67
C ARG A 71 -33.60 -4.15 -12.84
N PHE A 72 -32.93 -3.81 -13.93
CA PHE A 72 -31.59 -4.32 -14.20
C PHE A 72 -30.55 -3.43 -13.52
N SER A 73 -29.46 -4.03 -13.02
CA SER A 73 -28.30 -3.25 -12.57
C SER A 73 -27.66 -2.54 -13.75
N GLU A 74 -27.57 -3.24 -14.88
CA GLU A 74 -27.05 -2.71 -16.15
C GLU A 74 -28.16 -2.61 -17.19
N PRO A 75 -28.24 -1.50 -17.94
CA PRO A 75 -29.27 -1.29 -18.94
C PRO A 75 -29.18 -2.38 -20.01
N ALA A 76 -30.27 -3.14 -20.16
CA ALA A 76 -30.34 -4.20 -21.17
C ALA A 76 -30.79 -3.58 -22.50
N GLU A 77 -29.86 -2.97 -23.23
CA GLU A 77 -30.14 -2.39 -24.54
C GLU A 77 -30.33 -3.49 -25.59
N GLY A 78 -31.59 -3.84 -25.90
CA GLY A 78 -31.88 -4.88 -26.87
C GLY A 78 -33.33 -4.92 -27.29
N SER A 79 -33.60 -5.68 -28.35
CA SER A 79 -34.97 -5.88 -28.81
C SER A 79 -35.69 -6.89 -27.91
N ILE A 80 -36.83 -6.47 -27.36
CA ILE A 80 -37.79 -7.37 -26.70
C ILE A 80 -38.97 -7.74 -27.62
N GLU A 81 -38.82 -7.51 -28.93
CA GLU A 81 -39.84 -7.88 -29.91
C GLU A 81 -40.11 -9.39 -29.85
N GLY A 82 -41.37 -9.79 -29.79
CA GLY A 82 -41.77 -11.19 -29.63
C GLY A 82 -41.61 -11.77 -28.20
N LEU A 83 -41.01 -11.04 -27.25
CA LEU A 83 -40.78 -11.55 -25.89
C LEU A 83 -42.08 -11.95 -25.18
N ALA A 84 -43.13 -11.13 -25.29
CA ALA A 84 -44.44 -11.42 -24.70
C ALA A 84 -45.12 -12.64 -25.34
N GLU A 85 -44.92 -12.86 -26.65
CA GLU A 85 -45.44 -14.03 -27.36
C GLU A 85 -44.71 -15.30 -26.93
N ALA A 86 -43.38 -15.24 -26.79
CA ALA A 86 -42.56 -16.34 -26.29
C ALA A 86 -42.85 -16.69 -24.82
N LEU A 87 -43.24 -15.69 -24.00
CA LEU A 87 -43.69 -15.87 -22.62
C LEU A 87 -45.14 -16.40 -22.51
N GLY A 88 -45.89 -16.38 -23.62
CA GLY A 88 -47.19 -17.03 -23.78
C GLY A 88 -48.21 -16.70 -22.70
N ASP A 89 -48.81 -17.74 -22.14
CA ASP A 89 -49.90 -17.67 -21.16
C ASP A 89 -49.48 -17.16 -19.77
N ARG A 90 -48.20 -16.82 -19.56
CA ARG A 90 -47.68 -16.24 -18.32
C ARG A 90 -47.65 -14.72 -18.31
N VAL A 91 -47.48 -14.10 -19.47
CA VAL A 91 -47.32 -12.65 -19.60
C VAL A 91 -48.23 -12.13 -20.70
N ALA A 92 -49.09 -11.17 -20.36
CA ALA A 92 -49.97 -10.53 -21.32
C ALA A 92 -49.25 -9.50 -22.20
N MET A 93 -48.23 -8.83 -21.65
CA MET A 93 -47.47 -7.79 -22.33
C MET A 93 -46.09 -7.65 -21.70
N ALA A 94 -45.07 -7.40 -22.52
CA ALA A 94 -43.73 -7.06 -22.08
C ALA A 94 -43.35 -5.68 -22.61
N ARG A 95 -42.75 -4.84 -21.77
CA ARG A 95 -42.25 -3.53 -22.16
C ARG A 95 -40.90 -3.28 -21.50
N LEU A 96 -39.89 -3.01 -22.30
CA LEU A 96 -38.61 -2.50 -21.85
C LEU A 96 -38.68 -0.97 -21.82
N ASP A 97 -38.13 -0.37 -20.78
CA ASP A 97 -38.05 1.08 -20.73
C ASP A 97 -37.08 1.64 -21.78
N PRO A 98 -37.28 2.89 -22.23
CA PRO A 98 -36.41 3.50 -23.24
C PRO A 98 -34.95 3.60 -22.82
N ASP A 99 -34.68 3.59 -21.51
CA ASP A 99 -33.35 3.60 -20.91
C ASP A 99 -32.77 2.19 -20.69
N GLY A 100 -33.51 1.12 -21.05
CA GLY A 100 -33.10 -0.26 -20.84
C GLY A 100 -33.04 -0.69 -19.37
N ALA A 101 -33.38 0.18 -18.41
CA ALA A 101 -33.14 -0.04 -16.98
C ALA A 101 -34.21 -0.92 -16.33
N ALA A 102 -35.39 -1.04 -16.93
CA ALA A 102 -36.46 -1.88 -16.39
C ALA A 102 -37.27 -2.60 -17.46
N LEU A 103 -37.43 -3.92 -17.28
CA LEU A 103 -38.39 -4.74 -18.01
C LEU A 103 -39.68 -4.88 -17.19
N ARG A 104 -40.78 -4.37 -17.73
CA ARG A 104 -42.12 -4.51 -17.14
C ARG A 104 -42.91 -5.61 -17.85
N LEU A 105 -43.34 -6.60 -17.09
CA LEU A 105 -44.14 -7.72 -17.57
C LEU A 105 -45.52 -7.66 -16.93
N ALA A 106 -46.56 -7.51 -17.74
CA ALA A 106 -47.94 -7.66 -17.27
C ALA A 106 -48.22 -9.16 -17.09
N LEU A 107 -48.28 -9.63 -15.85
CA LEU A 107 -48.44 -11.04 -15.52
C LEU A 107 -49.88 -11.52 -15.75
N ARG A 108 -50.01 -12.78 -16.17
CA ARG A 108 -51.28 -13.51 -16.20
C ARG A 108 -51.34 -14.44 -14.98
N GLY A 109 -52.19 -14.07 -14.03
CA GLY A 109 -52.30 -14.76 -12.74
C GLY A 109 -51.10 -14.53 -11.82
N THR A 110 -51.14 -15.12 -10.64
CA THR A 110 -50.06 -15.03 -9.66
C THR A 110 -48.86 -15.85 -10.12
N GLN A 111 -47.69 -15.22 -10.22
CA GLN A 111 -46.41 -15.87 -10.46
C GLN A 111 -45.42 -15.46 -9.37
N GLU A 112 -44.54 -16.37 -8.98
CA GLU A 112 -43.36 -16.06 -8.18
C GLU A 112 -42.19 -15.83 -9.13
N ALA A 113 -41.40 -14.78 -8.88
CA ALA A 113 -40.23 -14.48 -9.68
C ALA A 113 -38.96 -14.82 -8.90
N ARG A 114 -38.02 -15.51 -9.57
CA ARG A 114 -36.69 -15.79 -9.02
C ARG A 114 -35.64 -15.32 -10.01
N VAL A 115 -34.64 -14.60 -9.51
CA VAL A 115 -33.51 -14.18 -10.34
C VAL A 115 -32.30 -15.06 -10.01
N THR A 116 -31.64 -15.54 -11.05
CA THR A 116 -30.33 -16.19 -10.96
C THR A 116 -29.38 -15.55 -11.96
N ARG A 117 -28.08 -15.60 -11.67
CA ARG A 117 -27.05 -15.00 -12.53
C ARG A 117 -25.86 -15.92 -12.71
N SER A 118 -25.18 -15.76 -13.84
CA SER A 118 -23.85 -16.31 -14.10
C SER A 118 -23.12 -15.43 -15.10
N TRP A 119 -21.99 -14.88 -14.68
CA TRP A 119 -21.16 -13.93 -15.42
C TRP A 119 -21.97 -12.84 -16.14
N ASN A 120 -22.10 -12.89 -17.47
CA ASN A 120 -22.84 -11.95 -18.31
C ASN A 120 -24.32 -12.34 -18.54
N MET A 121 -24.83 -13.37 -17.86
CA MET A 121 -26.20 -13.87 -18.04
C MET A 121 -27.04 -13.63 -16.79
N VAL A 122 -28.22 -13.05 -16.98
CA VAL A 122 -29.28 -12.90 -15.96
C VAL A 122 -30.49 -13.71 -16.37
N ALA A 123 -30.95 -14.58 -15.48
CA ALA A 123 -32.13 -15.40 -15.68
C ALA A 123 -33.24 -14.99 -14.70
N ILE A 124 -34.37 -14.55 -15.24
CA ILE A 124 -35.60 -14.26 -14.49
C ILE A 124 -36.57 -15.43 -14.70
N ASP A 125 -36.73 -16.26 -13.69
CA ASP A 125 -37.65 -17.38 -13.65
C ASP A 125 -39.03 -16.91 -13.19
N LEU A 126 -40.04 -17.15 -14.01
CA LEU A 126 -41.46 -16.99 -13.67
C LEU A 126 -42.04 -18.36 -13.32
N LEU A 127 -42.40 -18.53 -12.05
CA LEU A 127 -42.89 -19.78 -11.50
C LEU A 127 -44.37 -19.67 -11.13
N PRO A 128 -45.22 -20.65 -11.49
CA PRO A 128 -46.52 -20.77 -10.84
C PRO A 128 -46.35 -21.10 -9.34
N PRO A 129 -47.30 -20.70 -8.49
CA PRO A 129 -47.29 -21.04 -7.07
C PRO A 129 -47.15 -22.55 -6.86
N GLY A 130 -46.16 -22.96 -6.06
CA GLY A 130 -45.88 -24.37 -5.73
C GLY A 130 -45.02 -25.14 -6.74
N ALA A 131 -44.52 -24.49 -7.80
CA ALA A 131 -43.54 -25.10 -8.69
C ALA A 131 -42.14 -25.17 -8.06
N SER A 132 -41.36 -26.20 -8.41
CA SER A 132 -39.97 -26.32 -7.97
C SER A 132 -39.06 -25.43 -8.80
N PRO A 133 -38.09 -24.74 -8.18
CA PRO A 133 -37.28 -23.79 -8.92
C PRO A 133 -36.21 -24.48 -9.76
N PRO A 134 -35.97 -24.01 -11.01
CA PRO A 134 -34.96 -24.58 -11.89
C PRO A 134 -33.53 -24.39 -11.35
N PRO A 135 -32.56 -25.18 -11.85
CA PRO A 135 -31.14 -24.97 -11.54
C PRO A 135 -30.69 -23.57 -11.99
N ARG A 136 -29.70 -23.01 -11.30
CA ARG A 136 -29.14 -21.71 -11.68
C ARG A 136 -28.58 -21.77 -13.09
N ILE A 137 -28.67 -20.66 -13.80
CA ILE A 137 -28.01 -20.52 -15.11
C ILE A 137 -26.49 -20.56 -14.92
N ILE A 138 -25.77 -21.11 -15.91
CA ILE A 138 -24.30 -21.14 -15.98
C ILE A 138 -23.92 -20.59 -17.35
N SER A 139 -23.04 -19.58 -17.36
CA SER A 139 -22.51 -18.95 -18.55
C SER A 139 -21.44 -19.83 -19.20
N PRO A 140 -21.20 -19.66 -20.51
CA PRO A 140 -20.14 -20.40 -21.22
C PRO A 140 -18.75 -20.30 -20.57
N TYR A 141 -18.42 -19.16 -19.98
CA TYR A 141 -17.13 -18.97 -19.30
C TYR A 141 -17.04 -19.59 -17.93
N GLU A 142 -18.10 -19.50 -17.12
CA GLU A 142 -18.13 -20.21 -15.85
C GLU A 142 -18.00 -21.71 -16.10
N GLN A 143 -18.64 -22.23 -17.15
CA GLN A 143 -18.47 -23.60 -17.60
C GLN A 143 -17.02 -23.90 -18.02
N ALA A 144 -16.38 -23.03 -18.82
CA ALA A 144 -14.99 -23.20 -19.22
C ALA A 144 -14.01 -23.21 -18.04
N GLN A 145 -14.26 -22.39 -17.01
CA GLN A 145 -13.44 -22.36 -15.80
C GLN A 145 -13.60 -23.64 -14.97
N MET A 146 -14.81 -24.18 -14.88
CA MET A 146 -15.05 -25.47 -14.22
C MET A 146 -14.31 -26.60 -14.96
N ASP A 147 -14.37 -26.60 -16.29
CA ASP A 147 -13.70 -27.61 -17.11
C ASP A 147 -12.17 -27.50 -16.99
N ALA A 148 -11.62 -26.27 -16.97
CA ALA A 148 -10.19 -26.03 -16.77
C ALA A 148 -9.70 -26.48 -15.39
N ALA A 149 -10.47 -26.19 -14.33
CA ALA A 149 -10.16 -26.64 -12.98
C ALA A 149 -10.21 -28.17 -12.85
N ALA A 150 -11.20 -28.81 -13.47
CA ALA A 150 -11.28 -30.27 -13.52
C ALA A 150 -10.10 -30.89 -14.29
N ALA A 151 -9.68 -30.26 -15.38
CA ALA A 151 -8.50 -30.70 -16.14
C ALA A 151 -7.20 -30.54 -15.33
N ALA A 152 -7.03 -29.44 -14.61
CA ALA A 152 -5.87 -29.21 -13.74
C ALA A 152 -5.82 -30.23 -12.58
N ALA A 153 -6.97 -30.54 -11.97
CA ALA A 153 -7.05 -31.54 -10.91
C ALA A 153 -6.80 -32.97 -11.42
N ALA A 154 -7.06 -33.23 -12.70
CA ALA A 154 -6.77 -34.51 -13.34
C ALA A 154 -5.33 -34.62 -13.87
N ALA A 155 -4.54 -33.55 -13.84
CA ALA A 155 -3.14 -33.58 -14.27
C ALA A 155 -2.26 -34.31 -13.24
N PRO A 156 -1.33 -35.18 -13.68
CA PRO A 156 -0.38 -35.82 -12.77
C PRO A 156 0.54 -34.77 -12.12
N PRO A 157 0.99 -34.98 -10.87
CA PRO A 157 1.92 -34.07 -10.22
C PRO A 157 3.22 -33.95 -11.02
N PRO A 158 3.88 -32.77 -10.99
CA PRO A 158 5.15 -32.59 -11.67
C PRO A 158 6.17 -33.62 -11.19
N PRO A 159 7.07 -34.11 -12.07
CA PRO A 159 8.11 -35.05 -11.66
C PRO A 159 9.02 -34.40 -10.60
N PRO A 160 9.51 -35.18 -9.62
CA PRO A 160 10.41 -34.66 -8.59
C PRO A 160 11.70 -34.09 -9.22
N PRO A 161 12.28 -33.04 -8.61
CA PRO A 161 13.51 -32.43 -9.12
C PRO A 161 14.68 -33.44 -9.11
N PRO A 162 15.59 -33.37 -10.10
CA PRO A 162 16.76 -34.25 -10.13
C PRO A 162 17.68 -33.97 -8.94
N ALA A 163 18.34 -35.02 -8.43
CA ALA A 163 19.31 -34.86 -7.34
C ALA A 163 20.54 -34.07 -7.81
N LEU A 164 20.97 -33.13 -6.99
CA LEU A 164 22.12 -32.27 -7.24
C LEU A 164 23.41 -32.96 -6.74
N PRO A 165 24.52 -32.94 -7.50
CA PRO A 165 25.80 -33.47 -7.02
C PRO A 165 26.38 -32.52 -5.97
N VAL A 166 26.66 -33.04 -4.77
CA VAL A 166 27.20 -32.26 -3.65
C VAL A 166 28.61 -32.76 -3.33
N ASP A 167 29.58 -31.85 -3.45
CA ASP A 167 30.97 -32.16 -3.11
C ASP A 167 31.20 -32.01 -1.61
N LEU A 168 31.97 -32.94 -1.04
CA LEU A 168 32.26 -32.98 0.40
C LEU A 168 33.73 -32.67 0.65
N ARG A 169 33.99 -31.79 1.61
CA ARG A 169 35.34 -31.53 2.13
C ARG A 169 35.31 -31.57 3.65
N PHE A 170 36.36 -32.06 4.27
CA PHE A 170 36.45 -32.06 5.72
C PHE A 170 37.88 -31.80 6.18
N GLY A 171 38.01 -31.19 7.36
CA GLY A 171 39.29 -30.89 7.99
C GLY A 171 39.19 -30.92 9.50
N THR A 172 40.21 -31.48 10.15
CA THR A 172 40.29 -31.55 11.63
C THR A 172 41.34 -30.56 12.12
N GLY A 173 40.92 -29.62 12.97
CA GLY A 173 41.79 -28.70 13.69
C GLY A 173 41.98 -29.12 15.15
N ALA A 174 42.73 -28.33 15.91
CA ALA A 174 42.95 -28.59 17.34
C ALA A 174 41.70 -28.33 18.21
N ALA A 175 40.78 -27.47 17.75
CA ALA A 175 39.62 -27.02 18.53
C ALA A 175 38.26 -27.47 17.94
N ASN A 176 38.22 -27.85 16.65
CA ASN A 176 37.00 -28.25 15.96
C ASN A 176 37.29 -29.18 14.78
N THR A 177 36.24 -29.88 14.33
CA THR A 177 36.21 -30.57 13.04
C THR A 177 35.22 -29.84 12.13
N ARG A 178 35.64 -29.50 10.92
CA ARG A 178 34.83 -28.79 9.93
C ARG A 178 34.49 -29.72 8.78
N ILE A 179 33.20 -29.82 8.43
CA ILE A 179 32.67 -30.56 7.29
C ILE A 179 31.96 -29.55 6.38
N GLU A 180 32.38 -29.45 5.14
CA GLU A 180 31.88 -28.50 4.14
C GLU A 180 31.13 -29.27 3.05
N PHE A 181 29.86 -28.92 2.87
CA PHE A 181 28.98 -29.41 1.81
C PHE A 181 28.88 -28.34 0.72
N ILE A 182 29.42 -28.62 -0.47
CA ILE A 182 29.46 -27.69 -1.59
C ILE A 182 28.36 -28.07 -2.58
N TRP A 183 27.32 -27.25 -2.66
CA TRP A 183 26.18 -27.44 -3.54
C TRP A 183 26.38 -26.68 -4.86
N PRO A 184 25.77 -27.12 -5.98
CA PRO A 184 25.88 -26.40 -7.25
C PRO A 184 25.14 -25.05 -7.23
N GLU A 185 24.16 -24.90 -6.34
CA GLU A 185 23.39 -23.68 -6.10
C GLU A 185 23.18 -23.45 -4.61
N ARG A 186 22.71 -22.25 -4.24
CA ARG A 186 22.40 -21.90 -2.85
C ARG A 186 21.09 -22.58 -2.45
N ILE A 187 21.11 -23.33 -1.35
CA ILE A 187 19.94 -24.10 -0.89
C ILE A 187 19.63 -23.80 0.59
N GLY A 188 18.34 -23.81 0.94
CA GLY A 188 17.90 -23.71 2.33
C GLY A 188 18.30 -24.95 3.14
N TYR A 189 18.62 -24.76 4.42
CA TYR A 189 18.86 -25.85 5.37
C TYR A 189 18.31 -25.54 6.76
N SER A 190 18.04 -26.59 7.53
CA SER A 190 17.74 -26.50 8.96
C SER A 190 18.58 -27.48 9.76
N LEU A 191 19.08 -27.06 10.93
CA LEU A 191 19.87 -27.88 11.84
C LEU A 191 19.17 -27.98 13.19
N SER A 192 19.01 -29.20 13.71
CA SER A 192 18.53 -29.48 15.06
C SER A 192 19.45 -30.48 15.74
N GLN A 193 19.77 -30.28 17.02
CA GLN A 193 20.59 -31.22 17.79
C GLN A 193 19.82 -31.68 19.02
N ASP A 194 19.70 -33.00 19.19
CA ASP A 194 19.14 -33.66 20.37
C ASP A 194 20.23 -34.54 21.01
N GLY A 195 20.77 -34.07 22.15
CA GLY A 195 21.92 -34.69 22.80
C GLY A 195 23.12 -34.81 21.85
N ASN A 196 23.54 -36.04 21.55
CA ASN A 196 24.68 -36.35 20.70
C ASN A 196 24.31 -36.59 19.24
N VAL A 197 23.07 -36.31 18.84
CA VAL A 197 22.59 -36.54 17.47
C VAL A 197 22.12 -35.22 16.88
N ALA A 198 22.78 -34.76 15.83
CA ALA A 198 22.36 -33.60 15.05
C ALA A 198 21.72 -34.03 13.72
N THR A 199 20.58 -33.44 13.40
CA THR A 199 19.86 -33.64 12.15
C THR A 199 19.97 -32.37 11.31
N LEU A 200 20.55 -32.50 10.12
CA LEU A 200 20.68 -31.43 9.14
C LEU A 200 19.79 -31.76 7.92
N HIS A 201 18.78 -30.94 7.69
CA HIS A 201 17.83 -31.09 6.59
C HIS A 201 18.10 -30.03 5.52
N PHE A 202 18.18 -30.45 4.26
CA PHE A 202 18.37 -29.61 3.08
C PHE A 202 17.09 -29.61 2.25
N GLU A 203 16.66 -28.43 1.81
CA GLU A 203 15.43 -28.22 1.02
C GLU A 203 15.55 -28.67 -0.46
N ALA A 204 16.65 -29.34 -0.82
CA ALA A 204 16.90 -29.86 -2.14
C ALA A 204 17.42 -31.32 -2.06
N PRO A 205 17.07 -32.18 -3.03
CA PRO A 205 17.63 -33.52 -3.09
C PRO A 205 19.10 -33.42 -3.52
N GLY A 206 20.00 -33.93 -2.68
CA GLY A 206 21.44 -34.01 -2.96
C GLY A 206 21.92 -35.45 -3.13
N GLU A 207 22.94 -35.64 -3.96
CA GLU A 207 23.77 -36.85 -4.01
C GLU A 207 25.15 -36.53 -3.44
N MET A 208 25.51 -37.18 -2.33
CA MET A 208 26.72 -36.89 -1.56
C MET A 208 27.37 -38.18 -1.06
N ASP A 209 28.70 -38.30 -1.20
CA ASP A 209 29.45 -39.50 -0.82
C ASP A 209 29.97 -39.45 0.62
N LEU A 210 29.15 -39.90 1.57
CA LEU A 210 29.53 -39.96 2.99
C LEU A 210 30.41 -41.18 3.35
N ALA A 211 30.80 -42.02 2.39
CA ALA A 211 31.50 -43.26 2.69
C ALA A 211 32.87 -43.02 3.34
N GLU A 212 33.60 -41.99 2.90
CA GLU A 212 34.91 -41.63 3.44
C GLU A 212 34.82 -41.17 4.91
N LEU A 213 33.87 -40.29 5.21
CA LEU A 213 33.59 -39.81 6.58
C LEU A 213 33.17 -40.96 7.52
N ARG A 214 32.49 -41.99 7.02
CA ARG A 214 32.12 -43.18 7.81
C ARG A 214 33.27 -44.16 7.99
N ALA A 215 34.12 -44.33 6.96
CA ALA A 215 35.23 -45.28 6.99
C ALA A 215 36.37 -44.80 7.90
N SER A 216 36.60 -43.48 7.96
CA SER A 216 37.63 -42.88 8.80
C SER A 216 37.09 -41.59 9.45
N PRO A 217 36.24 -41.71 10.49
CA PRO A 217 35.61 -40.56 11.10
C PRO A 217 36.64 -39.59 11.71
N PRO A 218 36.58 -38.29 11.38
CA PRO A 218 37.42 -37.27 12.00
C PRO A 218 37.11 -37.13 13.50
N GLN A 219 38.00 -36.47 14.25
CA GLN A 219 37.78 -36.23 15.68
C GLN A 219 36.42 -35.56 15.93
N LEU A 220 35.77 -35.89 17.05
CA LEU A 220 34.45 -35.39 17.46
C LEU A 220 33.23 -35.95 16.69
N LEU A 221 33.46 -36.64 15.56
CA LEU A 221 32.40 -37.32 14.81
C LEU A 221 32.40 -38.82 15.14
N ARG A 222 31.24 -39.35 15.56
CA ARG A 222 31.05 -40.79 15.76
C ARG A 222 30.55 -41.49 14.51
N ASN A 223 29.58 -40.87 13.85
CA ASN A 223 28.97 -41.41 12.65
C ASN A 223 28.27 -40.31 11.84
N ILE A 224 28.12 -40.50 10.54
CA ILE A 224 27.28 -39.66 9.69
C ILE A 224 26.53 -40.52 8.69
N SER A 225 25.22 -40.34 8.65
CA SER A 225 24.33 -41.02 7.70
C SER A 225 23.45 -40.01 7.00
N GLY A 226 23.00 -40.35 5.80
CA GLY A 226 22.21 -39.47 4.95
C GLY A 226 21.15 -40.23 4.19
N GLY A 227 19.98 -39.62 4.05
CA GLY A 227 18.83 -40.14 3.33
C GLY A 227 18.32 -39.09 2.35
N ARG A 228 18.23 -39.48 1.08
CA ARG A 228 17.60 -38.68 0.03
C ARG A 228 16.09 -38.93 0.02
N GLY A 229 15.30 -37.87 0.19
CA GLY A 229 13.87 -37.86 -0.10
C GLY A 229 13.58 -37.44 -1.55
N ASP A 230 12.29 -37.33 -1.90
CA ASP A 230 11.88 -37.00 -3.27
C ASP A 230 12.20 -35.54 -3.64
N THR A 231 12.26 -34.65 -2.64
CA THR A 231 12.50 -33.20 -2.81
C THR A 231 13.54 -32.65 -1.84
N ASP A 232 14.08 -33.47 -0.95
CA ASP A 232 14.96 -33.04 0.13
C ASP A 232 16.09 -34.04 0.41
N HIS A 233 17.03 -33.62 1.25
CA HIS A 233 18.09 -34.51 1.74
C HIS A 233 18.28 -34.30 3.24
N THR A 234 18.20 -35.39 4.01
CA THR A 234 18.37 -35.36 5.47
C THR A 234 19.65 -36.07 5.87
N LEU A 235 20.48 -35.41 6.67
CA LEU A 235 21.67 -35.97 7.29
C LEU A 235 21.46 -36.13 8.79
N THR A 236 21.91 -37.26 9.31
CA THR A 236 22.01 -37.54 10.74
C THR A 236 23.48 -37.68 11.11
N ILE A 237 23.95 -36.77 11.96
CA ILE A 237 25.33 -36.61 12.40
C ILE A 237 25.37 -37.00 13.89
N GLU A 238 26.02 -38.11 14.20
CA GLU A 238 26.27 -38.55 15.58
C GLU A 238 27.63 -38.05 16.03
N VAL A 239 27.67 -37.35 17.17
CA VAL A 239 28.88 -36.70 17.70
C VAL A 239 29.30 -37.30 19.04
N GLU A 240 30.55 -37.02 19.46
CA GLU A 240 31.04 -37.41 20.79
C GLU A 240 30.32 -36.65 21.92
N ASP A 241 30.40 -37.19 23.14
CA ASP A 241 29.69 -36.61 24.29
C ASP A 241 30.08 -35.14 24.53
N GLY A 242 29.08 -34.27 24.62
CA GLY A 242 29.27 -32.84 24.88
C GLY A 242 29.69 -31.99 23.67
N VAL A 243 29.85 -32.58 22.48
CA VAL A 243 30.15 -31.84 21.25
C VAL A 243 28.94 -31.05 20.78
N ARG A 244 29.15 -29.76 20.48
CA ARG A 244 28.11 -28.89 19.89
C ARG A 244 28.28 -28.82 18.38
N VAL A 245 27.18 -28.99 17.64
CA VAL A 245 27.14 -28.90 16.19
C VAL A 245 26.62 -27.53 15.79
N ARG A 246 27.35 -26.84 14.90
CA ARG A 246 26.93 -25.55 14.34
C ARG A 246 27.04 -25.61 12.82
N ALA A 247 26.03 -25.13 12.11
CA ALA A 247 26.06 -24.99 10.66
C ALA A 247 26.03 -23.51 10.27
N ILE A 248 26.86 -23.12 9.33
CA ILE A 248 26.97 -21.76 8.79
C ILE A 248 26.89 -21.84 7.27
N GLU A 249 26.19 -20.88 6.67
CA GLU A 249 26.12 -20.73 5.22
C GLU A 249 27.18 -19.77 4.70
N GLU A 250 27.90 -20.16 3.64
CA GLU A 250 28.82 -19.27 2.92
C GLU A 250 28.65 -19.43 1.39
N GLY A 251 27.70 -18.69 0.83
CA GLY A 251 27.39 -18.76 -0.61
C GLY A 251 26.62 -20.05 -0.95
N ASN A 252 27.21 -20.93 -1.75
CA ASN A 252 26.66 -22.25 -2.10
C ASN A 252 27.25 -23.38 -1.23
N ARG A 253 27.86 -23.03 -0.10
CA ARG A 253 28.52 -23.96 0.82
C ARG A 253 27.82 -23.94 2.17
N VAL A 254 27.54 -25.13 2.69
CA VAL A 254 27.06 -25.30 4.06
C VAL A 254 28.20 -25.91 4.87
N ILE A 255 28.70 -25.15 5.84
CA ILE A 255 29.85 -25.50 6.67
C ILE A 255 29.35 -25.93 8.03
N VAL A 256 29.57 -27.19 8.39
CA VAL A 256 29.22 -27.79 9.68
C VAL A 256 30.47 -27.91 10.54
N ASP A 257 30.50 -27.16 11.64
CA ASP A 257 31.53 -27.19 12.66
C ASP A 257 31.09 -28.06 13.85
N LEU A 258 31.92 -29.05 14.20
CA LEU A 258 31.85 -29.85 15.42
C LEU A 258 32.82 -29.25 16.44
N ILE A 259 32.30 -28.67 17.51
CA ILE A 259 33.10 -27.91 18.49
C ILE A 259 33.44 -28.79 19.69
N ASN A 260 34.72 -28.82 20.08
CA ASN A 260 35.17 -29.56 21.26
C ASN A 260 34.54 -28.96 22.55
N PRO A 261 33.90 -29.76 23.43
CA PRO A 261 33.33 -29.30 24.69
C PRO A 261 34.31 -28.51 25.58
N ASP A 262 35.58 -28.90 25.64
CA ASP A 262 36.60 -28.23 26.46
C ASP A 262 36.87 -26.79 25.98
N MET A 263 36.57 -26.50 24.71
CA MET A 263 36.68 -25.19 24.09
C MET A 263 35.32 -24.47 23.99
N ALA A 264 34.21 -25.18 24.14
CA ALA A 264 32.86 -24.62 24.11
C ALA A 264 32.63 -23.71 25.33
N GLU A 265 33.09 -24.09 26.53
CA GLU A 265 33.01 -23.22 27.72
C GLU A 265 33.79 -21.92 27.55
N ALA A 266 34.96 -21.94 26.93
CA ALA A 266 35.75 -20.72 26.67
C ALA A 266 35.10 -19.81 25.61
N THR A 267 34.39 -20.39 24.64
CA THR A 267 33.70 -19.65 23.58
C THR A 267 32.38 -19.06 24.09
N ASP A 268 31.65 -19.79 24.92
CA ASP A 268 30.44 -19.32 25.59
C ASP A 268 30.76 -18.27 26.66
N LEU A 269 31.89 -18.41 27.37
CA LEU A 269 32.36 -17.42 28.33
C LEU A 269 32.83 -16.13 27.63
N MET A 270 33.49 -16.22 26.47
CA MET A 270 33.81 -15.04 25.65
C MET A 270 32.57 -14.38 25.06
N ALA A 271 31.57 -15.16 24.62
CA ALA A 271 30.29 -14.62 24.14
C ALA A 271 29.50 -13.95 25.29
N ALA A 272 29.48 -14.54 26.49
CA ALA A 272 28.83 -13.96 27.67
C ALA A 272 29.58 -12.74 28.23
N LEU A 273 30.91 -12.68 28.11
CA LEU A 273 31.71 -11.50 28.49
C LEU A 273 31.58 -10.35 27.49
N ALA A 274 31.35 -10.65 26.20
CA ALA A 274 30.98 -9.64 25.22
C ALA A 274 29.61 -9.02 25.55
N ASP A 275 28.66 -9.84 26.01
CA ASP A 275 27.31 -9.42 26.43
C ASP A 275 27.32 -8.56 27.73
N VAL A 276 28.28 -8.79 28.64
CA VAL A 276 28.44 -7.98 29.87
C VAL A 276 29.29 -6.72 29.65
N GLY A 277 30.14 -6.70 28.63
CA GLY A 277 30.97 -5.54 28.26
C GLY A 277 30.17 -4.34 27.75
N GLU A 278 28.99 -4.56 27.17
CA GLU A 278 28.11 -3.49 26.67
C GLU A 278 27.23 -2.85 27.76
N VAL A 279 27.14 -3.44 28.96
CA VAL A 279 26.30 -2.91 30.06
C VAL A 279 27.09 -2.05 31.06
N SER A 280 28.42 -1.98 30.96
CA SER A 280 29.28 -1.31 31.95
C SER A 280 29.98 -0.03 31.45
N GLY A 281 29.40 0.64 30.46
CA GLY A 281 29.79 1.99 30.00
C GLY A 281 29.10 3.14 30.73
N SER A 282 28.34 2.87 31.79
CA SER A 282 27.72 3.89 32.64
C SER A 282 27.92 3.50 34.09
N LEU A 283 28.90 4.13 34.74
CA LEU A 283 28.81 4.75 36.07
C LEU A 283 30.22 5.19 36.50
N GLY A 284 30.33 6.48 36.83
CA GLY A 284 31.55 7.16 37.22
C GLY A 284 32.11 6.74 38.59
N ASP A 285 33.32 7.24 38.82
CA ASP A 285 34.14 7.11 40.02
C ASP A 285 33.39 7.27 41.36
N PRO A 286 33.79 6.54 42.43
CA PRO A 286 33.27 6.76 43.76
C PRO A 286 34.12 7.78 44.55
N ALA A 287 33.48 8.71 45.24
CA ALA A 287 34.07 9.45 46.36
C ALA A 287 33.07 9.58 47.52
N LEU A 288 33.60 9.39 48.72
CA LEU A 288 32.92 9.19 50.00
C LEU A 288 32.56 10.50 50.73
N ASP A 289 31.57 10.36 51.64
CA ASP A 289 31.38 11.07 52.93
C ASP A 289 30.82 12.54 52.90
N THR A 290 29.89 13.04 53.74
CA THR A 290 29.16 12.58 54.95
C THR A 290 27.97 13.55 55.20
N SER A 291 26.95 13.11 55.95
CA SER A 291 26.10 13.88 56.90
C SER A 291 24.75 14.51 56.44
N ALA A 292 23.69 14.11 57.17
CA ALA A 292 22.39 14.77 57.39
C ALA A 292 22.22 15.02 58.93
N PRO A 293 21.17 15.67 59.51
CA PRO A 293 20.02 16.46 58.97
C PRO A 293 19.64 17.81 59.72
N GLU A 294 18.74 18.63 59.09
CA GLU A 294 17.71 19.68 59.49
C GLU A 294 17.67 20.46 60.85
N PRO A 295 16.86 21.57 61.08
CA PRO A 295 16.01 22.46 60.22
C PRO A 295 16.05 24.02 60.54
N GLU A 296 15.22 24.80 59.79
CA GLU A 296 14.73 26.24 59.72
C GLU A 296 14.70 27.22 60.96
N PRO A 297 14.15 28.48 60.89
CA PRO A 297 14.27 29.66 59.98
C PRO A 297 14.42 31.03 60.75
N ASP A 298 14.56 32.20 60.07
CA ASP A 298 14.17 33.53 60.64
C ASP A 298 13.76 34.57 59.58
N HIS A 299 12.87 35.46 60.01
CA HIS A 299 11.93 36.32 59.31
C HIS A 299 12.46 37.69 58.85
N GLY A 300 11.68 38.34 57.97
CA GLY A 300 11.66 39.79 57.79
C GLY A 300 10.40 40.27 57.06
N GLU A 301 9.39 40.73 57.80
CA GLU A 301 8.19 41.44 57.34
C GLU A 301 8.41 42.98 57.44
N PRO A 302 7.57 43.86 56.82
CA PRO A 302 6.26 44.19 57.40
C PRO A 302 5.10 44.49 56.39
N ALA A 303 3.88 44.20 56.87
CA ALA A 303 2.51 44.46 56.37
C ALA A 303 2.09 45.97 56.36
N PRO A 304 0.80 46.41 56.14
CA PRO A 304 -0.44 45.61 56.12
C PRO A 304 -1.65 46.03 55.24
N SER A 305 -2.66 45.14 55.29
CA SER A 305 -4.13 45.36 55.26
C SER A 305 -4.81 45.63 53.91
N ALA A 306 -6.02 45.13 53.64
CA ALA A 306 -6.90 44.13 54.26
C ALA A 306 -8.13 43.94 53.33
N SER A 307 -8.76 42.75 53.41
CA SER A 307 -10.20 42.50 53.21
C SER A 307 -10.80 42.67 51.81
N ASP A 308 -11.85 41.97 51.38
CA ASP A 308 -12.52 40.71 51.73
C ASP A 308 -13.61 40.53 50.64
N HIS A 309 -13.88 39.27 50.27
CA HIS A 309 -15.09 38.70 49.63
C HIS A 309 -16.15 39.58 48.92
N GLY A 310 -16.64 39.06 47.78
CA GLY A 310 -18.09 39.09 47.51
C GLY A 310 -18.55 39.19 46.06
N ALA A 311 -18.84 38.02 45.50
CA ALA A 311 -19.86 37.66 44.50
C ALA A 311 -20.83 38.71 43.91
N ALA A 312 -21.04 38.52 42.60
CA ALA A 312 -22.32 38.44 41.88
C ALA A 312 -23.12 39.71 41.50
N ASP A 313 -23.37 39.73 40.18
CA ASP A 313 -24.63 40.02 39.48
C ASP A 313 -25.14 41.46 39.28
N ASP A 314 -25.32 41.74 37.98
CA ASP A 314 -26.54 42.23 37.33
C ASP A 314 -26.73 43.73 37.03
N HIS A 315 -27.19 43.95 35.79
CA HIS A 315 -27.83 45.15 35.21
C HIS A 315 -26.99 46.43 35.01
N ARG A 316 -27.15 47.21 33.94
CA ARG A 316 -27.91 47.16 32.67
C ARG A 316 -27.63 48.50 31.96
N ASP A 317 -27.89 48.49 30.66
CA ASP A 317 -28.33 49.62 29.81
C ASP A 317 -27.33 50.66 29.29
N GLY A 318 -27.54 50.98 28.01
CA GLY A 318 -27.33 52.29 27.40
C GLY A 318 -26.16 52.36 26.43
N GLU A 319 -26.37 51.94 25.18
CA GLU A 319 -26.62 52.86 24.04
C GLU A 319 -25.38 53.66 23.62
N HIS A 320 -24.88 53.40 22.42
CA HIS A 320 -24.62 54.44 21.41
C HIS A 320 -24.53 53.77 20.04
N GLU A 321 -25.64 53.81 19.30
CA GLU A 321 -25.58 53.91 17.85
C GLU A 321 -24.85 55.21 17.51
N ASP A 322 -23.88 55.15 16.61
CA ASP A 322 -23.77 56.19 15.60
C ASP A 322 -23.26 55.61 14.29
N THR A 323 -23.89 56.11 13.24
CA THR A 323 -24.04 55.48 11.95
C THR A 323 -23.13 56.18 10.93
N VAL A 324 -22.81 55.44 9.85
CA VAL A 324 -22.44 55.93 8.51
C VAL A 324 -20.97 56.31 8.30
N THR A 325 -20.27 55.58 7.43
CA THR A 325 -20.09 56.00 6.01
C THR A 325 -19.44 54.90 5.19
N LEU A 326 -20.17 54.46 4.16
CA LEU A 326 -19.66 53.73 3.00
C LEU A 326 -18.74 54.65 2.18
N ALA A 327 -17.47 54.28 2.05
CA ALA A 327 -16.58 54.79 1.02
C ALA A 327 -16.07 53.63 0.16
N GLN A 328 -16.36 53.71 -1.13
CA GLN A 328 -15.83 52.88 -2.22
C GLN A 328 -14.31 52.74 -2.11
N ILE A 329 -13.82 51.51 -2.32
CA ILE A 329 -12.44 51.28 -2.76
C ILE A 329 -12.50 50.74 -4.18
N ASP A 330 -11.82 51.50 -5.02
CA ASP A 330 -11.62 51.36 -6.45
C ASP A 330 -10.88 50.08 -6.80
N ALA A 331 -11.08 49.62 -8.03
CA ALA A 331 -10.37 48.48 -8.59
C ALA A 331 -8.93 48.89 -8.94
N SER A 332 -7.95 48.18 -8.41
CA SER A 332 -6.56 48.24 -8.87
C SER A 332 -5.89 46.87 -8.69
N GLU A 333 -5.57 46.28 -9.84
CA GLU A 333 -4.40 45.44 -10.16
C GLU A 333 -4.07 44.18 -9.32
N PRO A 334 -3.84 43.01 -9.96
CA PRO A 334 -3.61 41.75 -9.25
C PRO A 334 -2.17 41.69 -8.68
N PRO A 335 -1.96 41.21 -7.44
CA PRO A 335 -0.62 41.02 -6.93
C PRO A 335 0.03 39.77 -7.53
N GLU A 336 1.23 39.97 -8.06
CA GLU A 336 2.25 38.98 -8.40
C GLU A 336 2.58 38.13 -7.14
N PRO A 337 2.90 36.82 -7.25
CA PRO A 337 3.04 35.96 -6.08
C PRO A 337 4.27 36.36 -5.27
N GLU A 338 4.04 37.04 -4.15
CA GLU A 338 5.06 37.28 -3.12
C GLU A 338 5.46 35.94 -2.49
N HIS A 339 6.76 35.66 -2.53
CA HIS A 339 7.39 34.61 -1.75
C HIS A 339 7.05 34.83 -0.27
N LEU A 340 6.19 33.95 0.28
CA LEU A 340 5.94 33.91 1.72
C LEU A 340 7.19 33.38 2.42
N SER A 341 8.02 34.30 2.86
CA SER A 341 9.15 34.07 3.75
C SER A 341 8.68 33.53 5.10
N VAL A 342 9.21 32.35 5.42
CA VAL A 342 9.68 31.82 6.72
C VAL A 342 9.12 32.56 7.95
N HIS A 343 8.30 31.84 8.74
CA HIS A 343 8.07 32.21 10.13
C HIS A 343 9.39 32.02 10.90
N ASP A 344 9.96 33.11 11.38
CA ASP A 344 11.11 33.16 12.28
C ASP A 344 10.65 32.77 13.70
N GLU A 345 11.15 31.64 14.20
CA GLU A 345 10.76 31.04 15.48
C GLU A 345 12.00 30.81 16.35
N GLY A 346 12.40 31.83 17.11
CA GLY A 346 13.40 31.75 18.19
C GLY A 346 14.81 31.29 17.79
N PRO A 347 15.81 31.39 18.69
CA PRO A 347 17.13 30.84 18.42
C PRO A 347 17.04 29.31 18.48
N ARG A 348 16.78 28.66 17.35
CA ARG A 348 16.95 27.22 17.20
C ARG A 348 18.42 26.90 17.45
N ILE A 349 18.68 26.06 18.44
CA ILE A 349 20.02 25.51 18.65
C ILE A 349 20.32 24.68 17.41
N ASP A 350 21.46 24.92 16.78
CA ASP A 350 21.91 24.17 15.62
C ASP A 350 21.94 22.67 15.97
N PRO A 351 21.12 21.83 15.31
CA PRO A 351 21.05 20.41 15.61
C PRO A 351 22.26 19.63 15.09
N VAL A 352 23.10 20.24 14.25
CA VAL A 352 24.22 19.57 13.61
C VAL A 352 25.38 19.41 14.61
N PRO A 353 25.96 18.20 14.76
CA PRO A 353 27.10 17.99 15.64
C PRO A 353 28.33 18.84 15.29
N PRO A 354 29.19 19.17 16.28
CA PRO A 354 30.47 19.82 16.03
C PRO A 354 31.34 18.97 15.09
N GLY A 355 31.46 19.41 13.84
CA GLY A 355 32.12 18.66 12.77
C GLY A 355 31.27 18.49 11.51
N GLY A 356 29.97 18.81 11.56
CA GLY A 356 29.09 18.76 10.38
C GLY A 356 28.62 17.34 10.00
N VAL A 357 29.10 16.32 10.71
CA VAL A 357 28.83 14.91 10.43
C VAL A 357 27.93 14.32 11.51
N VAL A 358 26.82 13.72 11.09
CA VAL A 358 25.92 12.94 11.94
C VAL A 358 26.30 11.47 11.78
N HIS A 359 26.72 10.85 12.88
CA HIS A 359 27.04 9.43 12.89
C HIS A 359 25.76 8.61 12.93
N VAL A 360 25.68 7.61 12.05
CA VAL A 360 24.55 6.68 11.97
C VAL A 360 25.00 5.29 12.43
N ALA A 361 24.78 5.02 13.72
CA ALA A 361 25.11 3.72 14.29
C ALA A 361 24.08 2.67 13.85
N ALA A 362 24.54 1.46 13.51
CA ALA A 362 23.68 0.38 13.05
C ALA A 362 23.85 -0.87 13.92
N VAL A 363 22.73 -1.36 14.47
CA VAL A 363 22.72 -2.58 15.30
C VAL A 363 21.71 -3.56 14.72
N GLU A 364 22.16 -4.77 14.40
CA GLU A 364 21.28 -5.90 14.08
C GLU A 364 20.89 -6.60 15.39
N ALA A 365 19.59 -6.73 15.66
CA ALA A 365 19.09 -7.37 16.87
C ALA A 365 17.85 -8.21 16.55
N SER A 366 17.87 -9.51 16.89
CA SER A 366 16.74 -10.43 16.70
C SER A 366 16.18 -10.53 15.26
N GLY A 367 17.01 -10.22 14.26
CA GLY A 367 16.62 -10.19 12.85
C GLY A 367 16.20 -8.82 12.35
N ASP A 368 16.00 -7.84 13.23
CA ASP A 368 15.68 -6.46 12.87
C ASP A 368 16.96 -5.61 12.73
N LEU A 369 16.88 -4.52 11.99
CA LEU A 369 17.96 -3.52 11.86
C LEU A 369 17.56 -2.22 12.55
N LEU A 370 18.36 -1.78 13.52
CA LEU A 370 18.19 -0.51 14.21
C LEU A 370 19.23 0.49 13.70
N ALA A 371 18.80 1.53 12.99
CA ALA A 371 19.64 2.64 12.57
C ALA A 371 19.40 3.86 13.48
N ARG A 372 20.45 4.30 14.18
CA ARG A 372 20.39 5.40 15.15
C ARG A 372 21.12 6.62 14.61
N PHE A 373 20.39 7.71 14.43
CA PHE A 373 20.89 9.00 13.96
C PHE A 373 21.12 9.93 15.16
N GLU A 374 22.38 10.28 15.41
CA GLU A 374 22.80 11.00 16.62
C GLU A 374 23.01 12.50 16.34
N TRP A 375 21.97 13.31 16.58
CA TRP A 375 22.03 14.77 16.42
C TRP A 375 22.45 15.46 17.72
N ALA A 376 22.98 16.69 17.62
CA ALA A 376 23.37 17.49 18.79
C ALA A 376 22.19 18.20 19.47
N ALA A 377 21.11 18.45 18.73
CA ALA A 377 19.85 18.96 19.26
C ALA A 377 18.66 18.34 18.53
N PRO A 378 17.43 18.41 19.07
CA PRO A 378 16.24 17.88 18.41
C PRO A 378 16.05 18.48 17.01
N VAL A 379 15.94 17.61 16.00
CA VAL A 379 15.72 17.96 14.59
C VAL A 379 14.42 17.36 14.10
N GLY A 380 13.67 18.09 13.26
CA GLY A 380 12.48 17.57 12.61
C GLY A 380 12.84 16.46 11.63
N ILE A 381 12.03 15.39 11.60
CA ILE A 381 12.19 14.30 10.64
C ILE A 381 10.87 14.01 9.92
N ALA A 382 10.95 13.51 8.69
CA ALA A 382 9.86 12.81 8.02
C ALA A 382 10.37 11.46 7.52
N VAL A 383 9.65 10.38 7.88
CA VAL A 383 9.95 9.01 7.44
C VAL A 383 8.75 8.45 6.72
N PHE A 384 8.93 8.13 5.44
CA PHE A 384 7.85 7.69 4.57
C PHE A 384 8.30 6.65 3.56
N ARG A 385 7.34 5.83 3.10
CA ARG A 385 7.60 4.82 2.08
C ARG A 385 7.12 5.30 0.72
N ARG A 386 8.01 5.21 -0.26
CA ARG A 386 7.74 5.50 -1.67
C ARG A 386 8.24 4.35 -2.54
N GLY A 387 7.31 3.54 -3.05
CA GLY A 387 7.64 2.31 -3.77
C GLY A 387 8.46 1.35 -2.90
N GLU A 388 9.61 0.91 -3.42
CA GLU A 388 10.58 0.05 -2.70
C GLU A 388 11.58 0.84 -1.85
N ALA A 389 11.44 2.17 -1.75
CA ALA A 389 12.32 3.00 -0.94
C ALA A 389 11.62 3.52 0.32
N ILE A 390 12.34 3.46 1.43
CA ILE A 390 12.01 4.17 2.66
C ILE A 390 12.90 5.41 2.71
N TRP A 391 12.28 6.57 2.81
CA TRP A 391 12.95 7.85 2.92
C TRP A 391 12.97 8.29 4.37
N ALA A 392 14.11 8.83 4.81
CA ALA A 392 14.21 9.60 6.04
C ALA A 392 14.79 10.97 5.70
N VAL A 393 14.07 12.04 6.02
CA VAL A 393 14.39 13.43 5.68
C VAL A 393 14.52 14.21 6.97
N PHE A 394 15.65 14.88 7.16
CA PHE A 394 15.95 15.70 8.34
C PHE A 394 15.99 17.18 7.99
N ASP A 395 15.42 18.01 8.86
CA ASP A 395 15.34 19.47 8.74
C ASP A 395 16.66 20.18 9.14
N ALA A 396 17.77 19.68 8.60
CA ALA A 396 19.11 20.24 8.80
C ALA A 396 20.04 19.78 7.67
N ASP A 397 20.95 20.67 7.27
CA ASP A 397 22.04 20.37 6.33
C ASP A 397 23.22 19.77 7.10
N ALA A 398 23.44 18.46 6.93
CA ALA A 398 24.52 17.72 7.57
C ALA A 398 25.00 16.55 6.72
N GLU A 399 26.26 16.16 6.87
CA GLU A 399 26.81 14.95 6.26
C GLU A 399 26.39 13.72 7.09
N LEU A 400 25.75 12.72 6.48
CA LEU A 400 25.38 11.48 7.16
C LEU A 400 26.45 10.41 6.97
N ASP A 401 27.08 9.97 8.06
CA ASP A 401 27.98 8.81 8.05
C ASP A 401 27.18 7.51 8.15
N MET A 402 26.90 6.92 6.98
CA MET A 402 26.14 5.67 6.81
C MET A 402 27.03 4.42 6.84
N GLY A 403 28.29 4.53 7.29
CA GLY A 403 29.29 3.46 7.19
C GLY A 403 28.90 2.15 7.90
N GLU A 404 28.24 2.24 9.06
CA GLU A 404 27.77 1.05 9.79
C GLU A 404 26.51 0.45 9.17
N VAL A 405 25.57 1.29 8.73
CA VAL A 405 24.36 0.84 8.02
C VAL A 405 24.75 0.06 6.76
N ALA A 406 25.77 0.51 6.02
CA ALA A 406 26.28 -0.22 4.86
C ALA A 406 26.79 -1.63 5.19
N GLN A 407 27.29 -1.84 6.42
CA GLN A 407 27.85 -3.12 6.87
C GLN A 407 26.78 -4.04 7.48
N GLY A 408 25.80 -3.47 8.20
CA GLY A 408 24.70 -4.16 8.88
C GLY A 408 23.34 -4.16 8.14
N ALA A 409 23.30 -3.77 6.87
CA ALA A 409 22.05 -3.67 6.11
C ALA A 409 21.40 -5.03 5.72
N ARG A 410 21.94 -6.17 6.16
CA ARG A 410 21.67 -7.48 5.52
C ARG A 410 20.23 -7.94 5.73
N GLY A 411 19.42 -7.83 4.66
CA GLY A 411 18.05 -8.34 4.60
C GLY A 411 17.00 -7.23 4.64
N HIS A 412 17.22 -6.18 5.43
CA HIS A 412 16.25 -5.08 5.55
C HIS A 412 16.51 -3.90 4.62
N ILE A 413 17.77 -3.60 4.30
CA ILE A 413 18.16 -2.53 3.38
C ILE A 413 19.05 -3.15 2.27
N VAL A 414 18.65 -3.03 1.02
CA VAL A 414 19.41 -3.56 -0.13
C VAL A 414 20.43 -2.54 -0.65
N GLY A 415 20.19 -1.25 -0.39
CA GLY A 415 21.09 -0.16 -0.73
C GLY A 415 20.55 1.17 -0.22
N PHE A 416 21.38 2.20 -0.22
CA PHE A 416 20.96 3.54 0.16
C PHE A 416 21.64 4.60 -0.70
N GLN A 417 21.05 5.78 -0.72
CA GLN A 417 21.59 6.97 -1.37
C GLN A 417 21.27 8.19 -0.50
N VAL A 418 22.29 8.96 -0.14
CA VAL A 418 22.12 10.25 0.54
C VAL A 418 21.78 11.32 -0.51
N VAL A 419 20.85 12.20 -0.16
CA VAL A 419 20.35 13.30 -0.98
C VAL A 419 20.41 14.56 -0.14
N ASP A 420 21.34 15.45 -0.48
CA ASP A 420 21.54 16.72 0.20
C ASP A 420 20.77 17.83 -0.54
N GLY A 421 20.21 18.77 0.22
CA GLY A 421 19.51 19.93 -0.32
C GLY A 421 19.65 21.16 0.55
N ASP A 422 19.02 22.25 0.13
CA ASP A 422 19.09 23.52 0.85
C ASP A 422 18.28 23.44 2.16
N GLY A 423 18.99 23.32 3.29
CA GLY A 423 18.39 23.21 4.62
C GLY A 423 17.85 21.84 5.00
N TYR A 424 18.17 20.79 4.22
CA TYR A 424 17.81 19.41 4.57
C TYR A 424 18.85 18.41 4.09
N THR A 425 18.94 17.29 4.82
CA THR A 425 19.60 16.07 4.35
C THR A 425 18.63 14.92 4.42
N ALA A 426 18.59 14.13 3.35
CA ALA A 426 17.74 12.96 3.24
C ALA A 426 18.54 11.71 2.91
N VAL A 427 18.01 10.56 3.32
CA VAL A 427 18.53 9.26 2.91
C VAL A 427 17.40 8.42 2.34
N ARG A 428 17.62 7.96 1.10
CA ARG A 428 16.75 7.03 0.38
C ARG A 428 17.28 5.62 0.55
N MET A 429 16.57 4.77 1.28
CA MET A 429 16.97 3.39 1.58
C MET A 429 16.08 2.42 0.81
N VAL A 430 16.65 1.62 -0.09
CA VAL A 430 15.94 0.55 -0.80
C VAL A 430 15.69 -0.58 0.17
N ALA A 431 14.44 -0.92 0.41
CA ALA A 431 14.03 -1.92 1.39
C ALA A 431 12.97 -2.87 0.78
N PRO A 432 13.08 -4.20 0.98
CA PRO A 432 12.08 -5.16 0.51
C PRO A 432 10.67 -4.83 1.00
N ALA A 433 9.65 -5.32 0.29
CA ALA A 433 8.25 -5.12 0.67
C ALA A 433 7.91 -5.62 2.09
N SER A 434 8.63 -6.64 2.58
CA SER A 434 8.49 -7.17 3.95
C SER A 434 9.05 -6.24 5.02
N SER A 435 10.07 -5.42 4.71
CA SER A 435 10.66 -4.48 5.66
C SER A 435 9.76 -3.27 5.87
N ASN A 436 9.33 -3.07 7.11
CA ASN A 436 8.67 -1.86 7.59
C ASN A 436 9.69 -0.97 8.30
N ALA A 437 9.39 0.31 8.52
CA ALA A 437 10.24 1.21 9.30
C ALA A 437 9.45 1.87 10.42
N GLU A 438 9.80 1.58 11.66
CA GLU A 438 9.27 2.26 12.86
C GLU A 438 10.23 3.35 13.32
N VAL A 439 9.68 4.47 13.77
CA VAL A 439 10.48 5.59 14.28
C VAL A 439 10.33 5.68 15.78
N ARG A 440 11.46 5.81 16.47
CA ARG A 440 11.54 6.10 17.90
C ARG A 440 12.33 7.39 18.10
N ALA A 441 11.86 8.23 19.02
CA ALA A 441 12.51 9.48 19.39
C ALA A 441 13.03 9.38 20.82
N ASP A 442 14.31 9.72 21.02
CA ASP A 442 14.92 9.87 22.34
C ASP A 442 15.77 11.15 22.38
N GLY A 443 15.18 12.25 22.84
CA GLY A 443 15.83 13.56 22.86
C GLY A 443 16.20 14.06 21.46
N ALA A 444 17.51 14.11 21.17
CA ALA A 444 18.05 14.48 19.86
C ALA A 444 18.31 13.26 18.95
N THR A 445 18.11 12.05 19.46
CA THR A 445 18.42 10.81 18.75
C THR A 445 17.17 10.25 18.10
N TRP A 446 17.24 10.03 16.78
CA TRP A 446 16.20 9.32 16.02
C TRP A 446 16.64 7.89 15.79
N THR A 447 15.81 6.91 16.15
CA THR A 447 16.07 5.50 15.83
C THR A 447 15.03 5.00 14.84
N LEU A 448 15.49 4.53 13.68
CA LEU A 448 14.68 3.84 12.69
C LEU A 448 14.88 2.34 12.86
N ALA A 449 13.81 1.63 13.24
CA ALA A 449 13.81 0.18 13.35
C ALA A 449 13.18 -0.43 12.09
N PHE A 450 13.96 -1.23 11.38
CA PHE A 450 13.52 -1.98 10.21
C PHE A 450 13.24 -3.43 10.59
N SER A 451 12.01 -3.87 10.39
CA SER A 451 11.51 -5.17 10.84
C SER A 451 10.42 -5.70 9.89
N GLU A 452 10.15 -7.01 9.92
CA GLU A 452 9.05 -7.59 9.14
C GLU A 452 7.66 -7.33 9.74
N ARG A 453 7.61 -6.90 11.00
CA ARG A 453 6.37 -6.70 11.77
C ARG A 453 6.39 -5.36 12.46
N ILE A 454 5.28 -4.63 12.36
CA ILE A 454 5.10 -3.38 13.13
C ILE A 454 4.73 -3.74 14.57
N GLU A 455 5.62 -3.43 15.51
CA GLU A 455 5.41 -3.59 16.95
C GLU A 455 4.68 -2.39 17.54
N THR A 456 5.14 -1.18 17.25
CA THR A 456 4.61 0.07 17.81
C THR A 456 4.18 1.03 16.69
N PRO A 457 2.91 0.98 16.24
CA PRO A 457 2.46 1.85 15.16
C PRO A 457 2.42 3.32 15.58
N ALA A 458 2.78 4.21 14.65
CA ALA A 458 2.72 5.66 14.84
C ALA A 458 1.28 6.14 15.13
N ALA A 459 1.14 7.23 15.89
CA ALA A 459 -0.16 7.85 16.07
C ALA A 459 -0.66 8.40 14.71
N PRO A 460 -1.94 8.18 14.35
CA PRO A 460 -2.42 8.53 13.02
C PRO A 460 -2.53 10.05 12.83
N ILE A 461 -1.92 10.58 11.78
CA ILE A 461 -2.13 11.96 11.32
C ILE A 461 -3.56 12.11 10.80
N MET A 462 -4.29 13.06 11.38
CA MET A 462 -5.67 13.33 10.96
C MET A 462 -5.69 14.19 9.71
N VAL A 463 -6.19 13.62 8.62
CA VAL A 463 -6.31 14.30 7.33
C VAL A 463 -7.73 14.82 7.16
N ARG A 464 -7.87 16.14 7.07
CA ARG A 464 -9.16 16.82 6.88
C ARG A 464 -9.17 17.59 5.56
N ARG A 465 -10.29 17.52 4.85
CA ARG A 465 -10.52 18.43 3.73
C ARG A 465 -11.03 19.75 4.28
N GLU A 466 -10.36 20.84 3.96
CA GLU A 466 -10.77 22.18 4.35
C GLU A 466 -11.14 23.01 3.12
N THR A 467 -12.31 23.63 3.19
CA THR A 467 -12.78 24.58 2.20
C THR A 467 -13.24 25.82 2.98
N ALA A 468 -12.33 26.77 3.14
CA ALA A 468 -12.64 28.03 3.81
C ALA A 468 -13.29 29.01 2.82
N PRO A 469 -14.23 29.87 3.26
CA PRO A 469 -14.83 30.87 2.39
C PRO A 469 -13.73 31.79 1.82
N GLY A 470 -13.58 31.80 0.51
CA GLY A 470 -12.60 32.64 -0.17
C GLY A 470 -11.25 31.99 -0.47
N ALA A 471 -10.90 30.86 0.18
CA ALA A 471 -9.65 30.13 -0.01
C ALA A 471 -9.84 28.89 -0.90
N PRO A 472 -8.80 28.46 -1.65
CA PRO A 472 -8.87 27.24 -2.45
C PRO A 472 -9.13 26.00 -1.59
N SER A 473 -9.86 25.03 -2.15
CA SER A 473 -10.08 23.73 -1.49
C SER A 473 -8.73 23.04 -1.27
N GLY A 474 -8.44 22.64 -0.04
CA GLY A 474 -7.16 22.03 0.33
C GLY A 474 -7.34 20.87 1.31
N VAL A 475 -6.25 20.16 1.54
CA VAL A 475 -6.14 19.10 2.54
C VAL A 475 -5.26 19.63 3.66
N VAL A 476 -5.72 19.48 4.89
CA VAL A 476 -4.99 19.85 6.10
C VAL A 476 -4.67 18.58 6.86
N LEU A 477 -3.40 18.38 7.14
CA LEU A 477 -2.88 17.33 8.01
C LEU A 477 -2.69 17.95 9.38
N GLN A 478 -3.29 17.37 10.41
CA GLN A 478 -3.04 17.75 11.79
C GLN A 478 -1.80 17.01 12.26
N ILE A 479 -0.69 17.74 12.35
CA ILE A 479 0.62 17.25 12.77
C ILE A 479 1.04 18.13 13.94
N ASP A 480 1.43 17.51 15.03
CA ASP A 480 1.96 18.19 16.21
C ASP A 480 3.44 18.52 15.97
N HIS A 481 3.83 19.74 16.33
CA HIS A 481 5.20 20.25 16.16
C HIS A 481 5.80 20.08 14.75
N PRO A 482 5.11 20.53 13.69
CA PRO A 482 5.68 20.48 12.35
C PRO A 482 6.77 21.56 12.24
N THR A 483 7.93 21.23 11.65
CA THR A 483 9.11 22.12 11.68
C THR A 483 9.34 22.87 10.38
N ALA A 484 9.30 22.16 9.25
CA ALA A 484 9.59 22.71 7.94
C ALA A 484 8.89 21.94 6.82
N ILE A 485 8.88 22.56 5.63
CA ILE A 485 8.46 21.94 4.39
C ILE A 485 9.64 21.95 3.43
N HIS A 486 10.02 20.77 2.96
CA HIS A 486 11.11 20.54 2.04
C HIS A 486 10.57 20.00 0.71
N TRP A 487 11.13 20.50 -0.39
CA TRP A 487 10.86 19.96 -1.73
C TRP A 487 12.07 19.16 -2.18
N ILE A 488 11.88 17.85 -2.31
CA ILE A 488 12.97 16.90 -2.57
C ILE A 488 12.81 16.30 -3.95
N ASP A 489 13.89 16.27 -4.71
CA ASP A 489 13.96 15.59 -6.01
C ASP A 489 14.31 14.12 -5.80
N ASP A 490 13.50 13.20 -6.33
CA ASP A 490 13.82 11.77 -6.29
C ASP A 490 14.89 11.44 -7.35
N PRO A 491 16.07 10.95 -6.98
CA PRO A 491 17.16 10.71 -7.93
C PRO A 491 16.88 9.56 -8.91
N VAL A 492 15.88 8.71 -8.63
CA VAL A 492 15.51 7.58 -9.48
C VAL A 492 14.31 7.92 -10.36
N VAL A 493 13.27 8.53 -9.78
CA VAL A 493 12.04 8.87 -10.52
C VAL A 493 12.16 10.20 -11.26
N GLY A 494 12.93 11.15 -10.72
CA GLY A 494 13.18 12.47 -11.30
C GLY A 494 12.06 13.49 -11.04
N ASP A 495 11.10 13.18 -10.18
CA ASP A 495 10.02 14.08 -9.78
C ASP A 495 10.21 14.64 -8.37
N ARG A 496 9.35 15.60 -8.00
CA ARG A 496 9.43 16.32 -6.72
C ARG A 496 8.45 15.78 -5.70
N ILE A 497 8.93 15.62 -4.48
CA ILE A 497 8.15 15.21 -3.32
C ILE A 497 8.09 16.39 -2.36
N ALA A 498 6.89 16.79 -1.96
CA ALA A 498 6.72 17.74 -0.86
C ALA A 498 6.76 16.98 0.47
N VAL A 499 7.70 17.31 1.33
CA VAL A 499 7.92 16.63 2.61
C VAL A 499 7.71 17.63 3.73
N ALA A 500 6.95 17.25 4.73
CA ALA A 500 6.76 18.03 5.95
C ALA A 500 7.33 17.27 7.15
N THR A 501 8.38 17.83 7.74
CA THR A 501 9.09 17.29 8.88
C THR A 501 8.41 17.68 10.19
N ALA A 502 8.53 16.83 11.20
CA ALA A 502 7.97 17.09 12.53
C ALA A 502 8.86 16.53 13.63
N LEU A 503 8.78 17.15 14.82
CA LEU A 503 9.38 16.63 16.04
C LEU A 503 8.50 15.55 16.68
N SER A 504 8.98 14.94 17.77
CA SER A 504 8.16 14.10 18.65
C SER A 504 6.94 14.88 19.15
N PRO A 505 5.74 14.29 19.30
CA PRO A 505 5.42 12.85 19.32
C PRO A 505 5.44 12.15 17.96
N ILE A 506 5.57 10.81 17.96
CA ILE A 506 5.58 10.00 16.74
C ILE A 506 4.20 9.99 16.08
N GLN A 507 4.09 10.63 14.91
CA GLN A 507 2.86 10.77 14.14
C GLN A 507 3.09 10.48 12.66
N GLY A 508 2.28 9.59 12.09
CA GLY A 508 2.43 9.17 10.71
C GLY A 508 1.09 8.93 10.00
N LEU A 509 1.13 8.90 8.68
CA LEU A 509 -0.01 8.56 7.84
C LEU A 509 -0.01 7.06 7.55
N LEU A 510 -0.94 6.34 8.18
CA LEU A 510 -0.99 4.87 8.11
C LEU A 510 -1.24 4.30 6.71
N ALA A 511 -1.87 5.07 5.83
CA ALA A 511 -2.18 4.64 4.46
C ALA A 511 -2.15 5.85 3.51
N PRO A 512 -1.71 5.66 2.25
CA PRO A 512 -1.67 6.74 1.28
C PRO A 512 -3.06 7.36 1.06
N ARG A 513 -3.12 8.67 0.79
CA ARG A 513 -4.38 9.39 0.51
C ARG A 513 -4.27 10.28 -0.70
N VAL A 514 -5.08 10.01 -1.72
CA VAL A 514 -5.15 10.83 -2.94
C VAL A 514 -6.00 12.07 -2.71
N PHE A 515 -5.56 13.21 -3.24
CA PHE A 515 -6.29 14.46 -3.22
C PHE A 515 -6.11 15.25 -4.53
N PRO A 516 -6.95 16.27 -4.81
CA PRO A 516 -6.76 17.10 -6.00
C PRO A 516 -5.40 17.81 -5.97
N GLY A 517 -4.47 17.36 -6.82
CA GLY A 517 -3.11 17.91 -6.93
C GLY A 517 -2.00 16.93 -6.58
N GLY A 518 -2.30 15.78 -5.96
CA GLY A 518 -1.26 14.83 -5.57
C GLY A 518 -1.78 13.67 -4.73
N ALA A 519 -0.85 12.95 -4.11
CA ALA A 519 -1.14 11.88 -3.16
C ALA A 519 -0.24 11.98 -1.93
N LEU A 520 -0.84 11.95 -0.74
CA LEU A 520 -0.11 11.80 0.51
C LEU A 520 0.41 10.37 0.61
N LEU A 521 1.68 10.22 0.98
CA LEU A 521 2.38 8.94 1.13
C LEU A 521 2.19 8.36 2.53
N ALA A 522 2.30 7.03 2.62
CA ALA A 522 2.33 6.37 3.92
C ALA A 522 3.61 6.78 4.67
N SER A 523 3.45 7.22 5.92
CA SER A 523 4.54 7.71 6.76
C SER A 523 4.46 7.15 8.18
N THR A 524 5.61 7.02 8.82
CA THR A 524 5.74 6.63 10.23
C THR A 524 6.17 7.80 11.11
N GLN A 525 6.71 8.87 10.52
CA GLN A 525 6.87 10.18 11.15
C GLN A 525 6.70 11.29 10.11
N GLY A 526 6.05 12.39 10.49
CA GLY A 526 5.80 13.52 9.59
C GLY A 526 4.91 13.14 8.40
N ALA A 527 4.98 13.90 7.31
CA ALA A 527 4.17 13.64 6.12
C ALA A 527 4.95 13.88 4.82
N ALA A 528 4.56 13.20 3.76
CA ALA A 528 5.06 13.45 2.41
C ALA A 528 3.93 13.38 1.39
N ALA A 529 4.05 14.12 0.30
CA ALA A 529 3.11 14.16 -0.78
C ALA A 529 3.82 14.12 -2.13
N GLU A 530 3.40 13.20 -2.99
CA GLU A 530 3.71 13.22 -4.41
C GLU A 530 2.83 14.26 -5.09
N THR A 531 3.39 14.96 -6.08
CA THR A 531 2.66 15.99 -6.81
C THR A 531 2.31 15.53 -8.21
N TYR A 532 1.06 15.78 -8.61
CA TYR A 532 0.60 15.56 -9.99
C TYR A 532 0.32 16.89 -10.70
N ALA A 533 0.42 18.00 -9.96
CA ALA A 533 0.14 19.33 -10.46
C ALA A 533 1.27 20.27 -10.08
N ASP A 534 1.69 21.09 -11.04
CA ASP A 534 2.79 22.05 -10.88
C ASP A 534 2.44 23.23 -9.97
N ASP A 535 1.15 23.45 -9.72
CA ASP A 535 0.61 24.57 -8.92
C ASP A 535 0.23 24.16 -7.49
N LEU A 536 0.76 23.03 -6.99
CA LEU A 536 0.51 22.62 -5.60
C LEU A 536 1.26 23.55 -4.64
N VAL A 537 0.51 24.25 -3.80
CA VAL A 537 1.04 25.07 -2.71
C VAL A 537 0.96 24.28 -1.41
N VAL A 538 2.09 24.19 -0.72
CA VAL A 538 2.20 23.57 0.60
C VAL A 538 2.55 24.66 1.60
N ALA A 539 1.76 24.77 2.66
CA ALA A 539 1.91 25.79 3.68
C ALA A 539 1.95 25.16 5.07
N LEU A 540 2.92 25.62 5.87
CA LEU A 540 3.07 25.24 7.26
C LEU A 540 2.14 26.12 8.10
N GLY A 541 1.37 25.51 9.00
CA GLY A 541 0.59 26.22 10.01
C GLY A 541 0.98 25.76 11.42
N GLU A 542 0.44 26.42 12.45
CA GLU A 542 0.82 26.18 13.85
C GLU A 542 0.66 24.71 14.29
N ASN A 543 -0.42 24.04 13.85
CA ASN A 543 -0.73 22.65 14.21
C ASN A 543 -1.07 21.79 12.98
N GLY A 544 -0.35 22.00 11.89
CA GLY A 544 -0.55 21.18 10.71
C GLY A 544 0.02 21.72 9.42
N VAL A 545 -0.12 20.91 8.38
CA VAL A 545 0.39 21.19 7.04
C VAL A 545 -0.79 21.22 6.08
N ARG A 546 -0.86 22.30 5.29
CA ARG A 546 -1.92 22.50 4.30
C ARG A 546 -1.37 22.27 2.90
N PHE A 547 -2.00 21.39 2.15
CA PHE A 547 -1.80 21.19 0.72
C PHE A 547 -2.99 21.78 -0.03
N ALA A 548 -2.78 22.77 -0.89
CA ALA A 548 -3.85 23.43 -1.63
C ALA A 548 -3.40 23.84 -3.04
N ARG A 549 -4.35 23.97 -3.97
CA ARG A 549 -4.10 24.52 -5.30
C ARG A 549 -4.77 25.88 -5.44
N PRO A 550 -4.06 26.97 -5.79
CA PRO A 550 -4.62 28.33 -5.85
C PRO A 550 -5.91 28.45 -6.66
N ASP A 551 -5.98 27.75 -7.80
CA ASP A 551 -7.08 27.85 -8.77
C ASP A 551 -8.18 26.77 -8.62
N ALA A 552 -8.17 26.00 -7.53
CA ALA A 552 -9.24 25.05 -7.23
C ALA A 552 -10.51 25.80 -6.80
N ALA A 553 -11.32 26.18 -7.80
CA ALA A 553 -12.55 26.95 -7.73
C ALA A 553 -13.34 26.83 -6.41
N ARG A 554 -13.72 28.01 -5.88
CA ARG A 554 -14.63 28.27 -4.75
C ARG A 554 -15.93 27.46 -4.87
N GLY A 555 -15.93 26.25 -4.30
CA GLY A 555 -17.07 25.34 -4.31
C GLY A 555 -17.82 25.39 -2.98
N GLN A 556 -19.10 25.73 -3.07
CA GLN A 556 -20.08 25.85 -2.00
C GLN A 556 -20.04 24.69 -0.98
N GLN A 557 -20.05 25.05 0.31
CA GLN A 557 -20.07 24.11 1.43
C GLN A 557 -21.30 23.20 1.36
N VAL A 558 -21.05 21.88 1.37
CA VAL A 558 -21.99 20.91 1.91
C VAL A 558 -21.23 20.16 3.00
N ALA A 559 -21.48 20.53 4.25
CA ALA A 559 -21.03 19.78 5.40
C ALA A 559 -21.78 18.44 5.38
N THR A 560 -21.08 17.36 5.09
CA THR A 560 -21.59 16.00 5.32
C THR A 560 -20.66 15.35 6.33
N THR A 561 -21.10 15.33 7.58
CA THR A 561 -20.54 14.47 8.63
C THR A 561 -20.72 13.02 8.19
N MET A 562 -19.64 12.36 7.80
CA MET A 562 -19.61 10.93 7.56
C MET A 562 -18.47 10.31 8.36
N SER A 563 -18.82 9.82 9.54
CA SER A 563 -18.08 8.75 10.21
C SER A 563 -18.34 7.46 9.46
N VAL A 564 -17.32 6.86 8.84
CA VAL A 564 -17.38 5.46 8.40
C VAL A 564 -16.01 4.82 8.60
N SER A 565 -16.04 3.71 9.33
CA SER A 565 -14.95 2.85 9.77
C SER A 565 -14.04 2.40 8.62
N ALA A 566 -12.73 2.52 8.81
CA ALA A 566 -11.71 2.00 7.92
C ALA A 566 -11.67 0.46 7.99
N ALA A 567 -12.17 -0.20 6.95
CA ALA A 567 -11.78 -1.56 6.64
C ALA A 567 -10.48 -1.50 5.82
N SER A 568 -9.49 -2.30 6.20
CA SER A 568 -8.16 -2.43 5.59
C SER A 568 -8.23 -3.05 4.20
N GLN A 569 -7.48 -2.54 3.22
CA GLN A 569 -7.68 -2.92 1.81
C GLN A 569 -6.36 -3.31 1.12
N SER A 570 -6.22 -4.64 0.95
CA SER A 570 -5.28 -5.36 0.09
C SER A 570 -5.39 -4.90 -1.38
N PRO A 571 -4.37 -5.10 -2.24
CA PRO A 571 -4.41 -4.79 -3.68
C PRO A 571 -5.53 -5.51 -4.47
N ALA A 572 -6.21 -6.49 -3.87
CA ALA A 572 -7.41 -7.11 -4.42
C ALA A 572 -8.73 -6.38 -4.05
N PHE A 573 -8.65 -5.29 -3.29
CA PHE A 573 -9.84 -4.60 -2.82
C PHE A 573 -10.38 -3.62 -3.85
N MET A 574 -11.63 -3.84 -4.24
CA MET A 574 -12.37 -2.97 -5.16
C MET A 574 -13.34 -2.09 -4.37
N ASP A 575 -12.98 -0.81 -4.20
CA ASP A 575 -13.82 0.17 -3.51
C ASP A 575 -14.73 0.91 -4.49
N PHE A 576 -15.78 0.23 -4.94
CA PHE A 576 -16.74 0.81 -5.88
C PHE A 576 -17.40 2.09 -5.31
N ALA A 577 -17.59 2.19 -4.00
CA ALA A 577 -18.17 3.37 -3.39
C ALA A 577 -17.22 4.58 -3.46
N ALA A 578 -15.94 4.38 -3.15
CA ALA A 578 -14.92 5.42 -3.29
C ALA A 578 -14.66 5.79 -4.76
N TRP A 579 -14.64 4.80 -5.67
CA TRP A 579 -14.39 5.03 -7.08
C TRP A 579 -15.52 5.81 -7.76
N ARG A 580 -16.79 5.60 -7.37
CA ARG A 580 -17.92 6.44 -7.83
C ARG A 580 -17.76 7.89 -7.38
N GLY A 581 -17.30 8.08 -6.15
CA GLY A 581 -17.22 9.39 -5.50
C GLY A 581 -18.61 10.02 -5.28
N GLY A 582 -18.64 11.22 -4.67
CA GLY A 582 -19.90 11.89 -4.28
C GLY A 582 -20.59 12.73 -5.37
N ARG A 583 -20.22 12.58 -6.65
CA ARG A 583 -20.77 13.40 -7.76
C ARG A 583 -21.80 12.62 -8.58
N ASN A 584 -22.65 13.33 -9.33
CA ASN A 584 -23.53 12.68 -10.29
C ASN A 584 -22.70 12.04 -11.43
N TYR A 585 -23.22 10.94 -11.96
CA TYR A 585 -22.54 10.09 -12.93
C TYR A 585 -21.98 10.87 -14.13
N TRP A 586 -22.81 11.68 -14.79
CA TRP A 586 -22.41 12.44 -15.99
C TRP A 586 -21.25 13.42 -15.75
N GLN A 587 -21.20 14.12 -14.61
CA GLN A 587 -20.09 15.05 -14.34
C GLN A 587 -18.80 14.33 -13.94
N GLY A 588 -18.89 13.17 -13.29
CA GLY A 588 -17.72 12.36 -12.98
C GLY A 588 -17.16 11.65 -14.21
N LEU A 589 -18.04 11.28 -15.15
CA LEU A 589 -17.70 10.68 -16.44
C LEU A 589 -17.01 11.68 -17.37
N THR A 590 -17.63 12.84 -17.65
CA THR A 590 -17.05 13.85 -18.56
C THR A 590 -15.66 14.29 -18.11
N ARG A 591 -15.42 14.45 -16.81
CA ARG A 591 -14.08 14.82 -16.31
C ARG A 591 -13.04 13.76 -16.66
N ARG A 592 -13.35 12.49 -16.41
CA ARG A 592 -12.39 11.39 -16.59
C ARG A 592 -12.19 11.03 -18.05
N GLN A 593 -13.22 11.16 -18.88
CA GLN A 593 -13.06 11.08 -20.34
C GLN A 593 -12.16 12.20 -20.88
N ASN A 594 -12.33 13.43 -20.40
CA ASN A 594 -11.45 14.54 -20.78
C ASN A 594 -10.01 14.36 -20.31
N ALA A 595 -9.81 13.77 -19.12
CA ALA A 595 -8.47 13.45 -18.61
C ALA A 595 -7.81 12.29 -19.39
N ALA A 596 -8.57 11.24 -19.71
CA ALA A 596 -8.08 10.09 -20.49
C ALA A 596 -7.76 10.45 -21.95
N ALA A 597 -8.43 11.46 -22.51
CA ALA A 597 -8.16 11.97 -23.85
C ALA A 597 -6.76 12.62 -24.00
N ALA A 598 -6.07 12.92 -22.89
CA ALA A 598 -4.70 13.44 -22.88
C ALA A 598 -3.61 12.34 -22.96
N GLU A 599 -4.00 11.08 -23.25
CA GLU A 599 -3.11 9.91 -23.36
C GLU A 599 -2.33 9.52 -22.09
N ASP A 600 -2.73 10.04 -20.92
CA ASP A 600 -2.15 9.63 -19.63
C ASP A 600 -2.62 8.22 -19.21
N PRO A 601 -1.72 7.25 -19.00
CA PRO A 601 -2.05 5.90 -18.53
C PRO A 601 -2.78 5.90 -17.18
N GLN A 602 -2.47 6.82 -16.27
CA GLN A 602 -3.14 6.89 -14.97
C GLN A 602 -4.57 7.41 -15.11
N ALA A 603 -4.81 8.44 -15.91
CA ALA A 603 -6.15 8.93 -16.22
C ALA A 603 -7.05 7.86 -16.88
N ARG A 604 -6.46 6.97 -17.69
CA ARG A 604 -7.16 5.83 -18.30
C ARG A 604 -7.50 4.76 -17.27
N ILE A 605 -6.59 4.46 -16.34
CA ILE A 605 -6.86 3.58 -15.19
C ILE A 605 -7.93 4.18 -14.27
N GLU A 606 -7.93 5.50 -14.05
CA GLU A 606 -8.97 6.17 -13.25
C GLU A 606 -10.32 6.20 -13.95
N LEU A 607 -10.35 6.41 -15.27
CA LEU A 607 -11.54 6.29 -16.09
C LEU A 607 -12.07 4.84 -16.03
N ALA A 608 -11.17 3.86 -16.12
CA ALA A 608 -11.51 2.45 -15.98
C ALA A 608 -12.04 2.11 -14.59
N ARG A 609 -11.40 2.56 -13.51
CA ARG A 609 -11.90 2.39 -12.13
C ARG A 609 -13.25 3.06 -11.94
N TYR A 610 -13.47 4.24 -12.52
CA TYR A 610 -14.75 4.96 -12.45
C TYR A 610 -15.85 4.22 -13.18
N TYR A 611 -15.56 3.74 -14.39
CA TYR A 611 -16.45 2.89 -15.14
C TYR A 611 -16.78 1.63 -14.35
N LEU A 612 -15.77 0.91 -13.85
CA LEU A 612 -15.94 -0.27 -13.01
C LEU A 612 -16.73 0.03 -11.71
N ALA A 613 -16.59 1.24 -11.15
CA ALA A 613 -17.37 1.72 -10.00
C ALA A 613 -18.87 1.81 -10.26
N TYR A 614 -19.25 2.22 -11.47
CA TYR A 614 -20.62 2.35 -11.93
C TYR A 614 -21.14 1.10 -12.65
N GLY A 615 -20.39 0.00 -12.61
CA GLY A 615 -20.78 -1.23 -13.29
C GLY A 615 -20.59 -1.16 -14.79
N LEU A 616 -19.53 -0.50 -15.27
CA LEU A 616 -19.22 -0.30 -16.70
C LEU A 616 -17.85 -0.90 -17.04
N ALA A 617 -17.56 -2.12 -16.59
CA ALA A 617 -16.32 -2.83 -16.92
C ALA A 617 -16.04 -2.96 -18.42
N ALA A 618 -17.05 -2.96 -19.29
CA ALA A 618 -16.86 -2.94 -20.75
C ALA A 618 -16.14 -1.66 -21.21
N GLU A 619 -16.62 -0.50 -20.76
CA GLU A 619 -16.04 0.81 -20.99
C GLU A 619 -14.74 0.98 -20.22
N ALA A 620 -14.60 0.31 -19.07
CA ALA A 620 -13.36 0.27 -18.33
C ALA A 620 -12.26 -0.45 -19.12
N LEU A 621 -12.58 -1.59 -19.72
CA LEU A 621 -11.68 -2.34 -20.59
C LEU A 621 -11.37 -1.54 -21.84
N GLY A 622 -12.38 -0.95 -22.50
CA GLY A 622 -12.16 -0.07 -23.66
C GLY A 622 -11.29 1.16 -23.35
N ALA A 623 -11.39 1.72 -22.14
CA ALA A 623 -10.53 2.82 -21.68
C ALA A 623 -9.07 2.37 -21.46
N LEU A 624 -8.84 1.10 -21.11
CA LEU A 624 -7.52 0.52 -20.92
C LEU A 624 -6.90 0.02 -22.24
N ASP A 625 -7.69 -0.59 -23.12
CA ASP A 625 -7.24 -1.16 -24.41
C ASP A 625 -6.87 -0.10 -25.45
N ALA A 626 -7.33 1.15 -25.25
CA ALA A 626 -6.92 2.26 -26.09
C ALA A 626 -5.46 2.73 -25.82
N ALA A 627 -4.81 2.24 -24.75
CA ALA A 627 -3.50 2.68 -24.22
C ALA A 627 -2.28 2.31 -25.08
#